data_AF-A0A931KGB1-F1
#
_entry.id   AF-A0A931KGB1-F1
#
_cell.length_a   1.000
_cell.length_b   1.000
_cell.length_c   1.000
_cell.angle_alpha   90.00
_cell.angle_beta   90.00
_cell.angle_gamma   90.00
#
_symmetry.space_group_name_H-M   'P 1'
#
loop_
_entity.id
_entity.type
_entity.pdbx_description
1 polymer ?
#
loop_
_entity_poly.entity_id
_entity_poly.type
_entity_poly.pdbx_seq_one_letter_code
_entity_poly.pdbx_strand_id
1 'polypeptide(L)'
;MIEELKEDAIVNKIGGRFKLATLIQKRLIAVNQGARPYVTPTSNDKLQIVIDEIMQDKIYLDSSNNVQPTEEFDGDYPETIDLTTNG
;
A
#
# COMPACT_ATOMS: atom_id res chain seq x y z
N MET A 1 -23.09 -2.04 9.46
CA MET A 1 -23.16 -0.60 9.79
C MET A 1 -21.79 0.06 9.90
N ILE A 2 -20.87 -0.39 10.77
CA ILE A 2 -19.51 0.19 10.82
C ILE A 2 -18.67 -0.18 9.58
N GLU A 3 -18.77 -1.43 9.11
CA GLU A 3 -18.03 -1.90 7.92
C GLU A 3 -18.49 -1.21 6.63
N GLU A 4 -19.79 -0.98 6.46
CA GLU A 4 -20.36 -0.26 5.31
C GLU A 4 -19.88 1.20 5.25
N LEU A 5 -19.76 1.87 6.41
CA LEU A 5 -19.20 3.22 6.48
C LEU A 5 -17.70 3.24 6.13
N LYS A 6 -16.97 2.18 6.48
CA LYS A 6 -15.56 2.00 6.11
C LYS A 6 -15.41 1.74 4.61
N GLU A 7 -16.30 0.94 4.01
CA GLU A 7 -16.39 0.76 2.56
C GLU A 7 -16.69 2.07 1.83
N ASP A 8 -17.68 2.84 2.29
CA ASP A 8 -18.00 4.12 1.66
C ASP A 8 -16.86 5.13 1.83
N ALA A 9 -16.16 5.13 2.96
CA ALA A 9 -15.00 5.98 3.19
C ALA A 9 -13.84 5.68 2.22
N ILE A 10 -13.48 4.40 2.03
CA ILE A 10 -12.39 4.03 1.11
C ILE A 10 -12.79 4.29 -0.36
N VAL A 11 -14.06 4.06 -0.72
CA VAL A 11 -14.59 4.38 -2.05
C VAL A 11 -14.51 5.88 -2.35
N ASN A 12 -14.92 6.72 -1.38
CA ASN A 12 -14.87 8.17 -1.53
C ASN A 12 -13.42 8.68 -1.59
N LYS A 13 -12.51 8.09 -0.81
CA LYS A 13 -11.07 8.42 -0.81
C LYS A 13 -10.41 8.17 -2.17
N ILE A 14 -10.70 7.03 -2.80
CA ILE A 14 -10.11 6.64 -4.10
C ILE A 14 -10.82 7.29 -5.30
N GLY A 15 -12.01 7.86 -5.09
CA GLY A 15 -12.80 8.50 -6.15
C GLY A 15 -13.63 7.51 -6.97
N GLY A 16 -14.16 6.47 -6.32
CA GLY A 16 -15.17 5.56 -6.87
C GLY A 16 -14.79 4.08 -6.86
N ARG A 17 -15.82 3.23 -6.96
CA ARG A 17 -15.70 1.77 -6.86
C ARG A 17 -14.83 1.15 -7.96
N PHE A 18 -14.86 1.72 -9.17
CA PHE A 18 -14.05 1.24 -10.29
C PHE A 18 -12.54 1.45 -10.05
N LYS A 19 -12.16 2.65 -9.58
CA LYS A 19 -10.77 2.96 -9.23
C LYS A 19 -10.29 2.11 -8.06
N LEU A 20 -11.15 1.93 -7.05
CA LEU A 20 -10.86 1.06 -5.91
C LEU A 20 -10.59 -0.39 -6.35
N ALA A 21 -11.48 -0.98 -7.15
CA ALA A 21 -11.31 -2.33 -7.66
C ALA A 21 -10.03 -2.46 -8.49
N THR A 22 -9.74 -1.47 -9.34
CA THR A 22 -8.53 -1.44 -10.18
C THR A 22 -7.26 -1.39 -9.33
N LEU A 23 -7.22 -0.52 -8.32
CA LEU A 23 -6.08 -0.38 -7.40
C LEU A 23 -5.84 -1.66 -6.61
N ILE A 24 -6.90 -2.23 -6.02
CA ILE A 24 -6.83 -3.48 -5.27
C ILE A 24 -6.33 -4.61 -6.16
N GLN A 25 -6.94 -4.80 -7.34
CA GLN A 25 -6.57 -5.90 -8.24
C GLN A 25 -5.11 -5.81 -8.68
N LYS A 26 -4.66 -4.62 -9.12
CA LYS A 26 -3.28 -4.43 -9.58
C LYS A 26 -2.27 -4.61 -8.45
N ARG A 27 -2.53 -4.05 -7.27
CA ARG A 27 -1.61 -4.18 -6.14
C ARG A 27 -1.58 -5.61 -5.60
N LEU A 28 -2.72 -6.29 -5.52
CA LEU A 28 -2.79 -7.67 -5.05
C LEU A 28 -1.96 -8.61 -5.94
N ILE A 29 -1.92 -8.39 -7.26
CA ILE A 29 -1.03 -9.11 -8.18
C ILE A 29 0.44 -8.90 -7.79
N ALA A 30 0.87 -7.66 -7.53
CA ALA A 30 2.24 -7.36 -7.13
C ALA A 30 2.62 -8.00 -5.79
N VAL A 31 1.75 -7.91 -4.78
CA VAL A 31 1.96 -8.57 -3.47
C VAL A 31 1.99 -10.10 -3.63
N ASN A 32 1.16 -10.66 -4.51
CA ASN A 32 1.20 -12.09 -4.83
C ASN A 32 2.51 -12.53 -5.48
N GLN A 33 3.16 -11.65 -6.24
CA GLN A 33 4.47 -11.86 -6.85
C GLN A 33 5.65 -11.62 -5.88
N GLY A 34 5.37 -11.26 -4.62
CA GLY A 34 6.40 -11.04 -3.60
C GLY A 34 6.85 -9.59 -3.44
N ALA A 35 6.11 -8.62 -3.99
CA ALA A 35 6.36 -7.22 -3.68
C ALA A 35 6.25 -6.98 -2.16
N ARG A 36 7.16 -6.18 -1.62
CA ARG A 36 7.15 -5.83 -0.20
C ARG A 36 5.94 -4.95 0.12
N PRO A 37 5.24 -5.20 1.24
CA PRO A 37 4.23 -4.30 1.76
C PRO A 37 4.79 -2.89 2.02
N TYR A 38 3.94 -1.88 1.80
CA TYR A 38 4.24 -0.48 2.06
C TYR A 38 3.83 0.00 3.47
N VAL A 39 3.26 -0.92 4.24
CA VAL A 39 2.85 -0.74 5.63
C VAL A 39 3.40 -1.91 6.45
N THR A 40 3.50 -1.75 7.76
CA THR A 40 3.79 -2.88 8.66
C THR A 40 2.58 -3.82 8.67
N PRO A 41 2.69 -5.05 8.14
CA PRO A 41 1.56 -5.96 8.06
C PRO A 41 1.15 -6.44 9.46
N THR A 42 -0.12 -6.29 9.79
CA THR A 42 -0.72 -6.83 11.03
C THR A 42 -1.24 -8.26 10.85
N SER A 43 -1.31 -8.73 9.60
CA SER A 43 -1.75 -10.07 9.22
C SER A 43 -1.04 -10.56 7.96
N ASN A 44 -1.16 -11.86 7.67
CA ASN A 44 -0.68 -12.46 6.42
C ASN A 44 -1.71 -12.39 5.28
N ASP A 45 -2.90 -11.80 5.52
CA ASP A 45 -3.91 -11.62 4.49
C ASP A 45 -3.47 -10.51 3.53
N LYS A 46 -3.15 -10.89 2.30
CA LYS A 46 -2.67 -9.97 1.26
C LYS A 46 -3.72 -8.93 0.89
N LEU A 47 -5.00 -9.26 0.92
CA LEU A 47 -6.06 -8.29 0.66
C LEU A 47 -6.09 -7.25 1.79
N GLN A 48 -5.99 -7.69 3.04
CA GLN A 48 -5.92 -6.78 4.18
C GLN A 48 -4.71 -5.85 4.09
N ILE A 49 -3.54 -6.38 3.71
CA ILE A 49 -2.34 -5.57 3.48
C ILE A 49 -2.60 -4.47 2.44
N VAL A 50 -3.20 -4.82 1.30
CA VAL A 50 -3.50 -3.84 0.24
C VAL A 50 -4.50 -2.78 0.72
N ILE A 51 -5.52 -3.17 1.48
CA ILE A 51 -6.47 -2.24 2.08
C ILE A 51 -5.75 -1.30 3.05
N ASP A 52 -4.85 -1.81 3.88
CA ASP A 52 -4.08 -1.01 4.84
C ASP A 52 -3.17 0.00 4.12
N GLU A 53 -2.53 -0.40 3.02
CA GLU A 53 -1.73 0.50 2.18
C GLU A 53 -2.57 1.64 1.58
N ILE A 54 -3.81 1.36 1.16
CA ILE A 54 -4.74 2.38 0.65
C ILE A 54 -5.18 3.31 1.78
N MET A 55 -5.56 2.76 2.93
CA MET A 55 -6.08 3.53 4.05
C MET A 55 -5.02 4.46 4.66
N GLN A 56 -3.74 4.05 4.60
CA GLN A 56 -2.58 4.82 5.08
C GLN A 56 -1.94 5.70 3.99
N ASP A 57 -2.63 5.91 2.85
CA ASP A 57 -2.14 6.77 1.75
C ASP A 57 -0.77 6.36 1.19
N LYS A 58 -0.40 5.07 1.30
CA LYS A 58 0.90 4.59 0.82
C LYS A 58 0.93 4.28 -0.66
N ILE A 59 -0.23 4.11 -1.29
CA ILE A 59 -0.36 3.84 -2.74
C ILE A 59 -1.52 4.61 -3.36
N TYR A 60 -1.40 4.91 -4.65
CA TYR A 60 -2.44 5.53 -5.45
C TYR A 60 -2.40 5.05 -6.91
N LEU A 61 -3.45 5.37 -7.69
CA LEU A 61 -3.46 5.22 -9.14
C LEU A 61 -3.02 6.52 -9.81
N ASP A 62 -1.98 6.46 -10.65
CA ASP A 62 -1.58 7.60 -11.48
C ASP A 62 -2.58 7.87 -12.62
N SER A 63 -2.31 8.90 -13.43
CA SER A 63 -3.15 9.28 -14.59
C SER A 63 -3.28 8.18 -15.65
N SER A 64 -2.38 7.19 -15.64
CA SER A 64 -2.39 6.03 -16.52
C SER A 64 -2.95 4.76 -15.83
N ASN A 65 -3.56 4.92 -14.65
CA ASN A 65 -4.07 3.86 -13.79
C ASN A 65 -3.00 2.85 -13.34
N ASN A 66 -1.72 3.22 -13.26
CA ASN A 66 -0.71 2.37 -12.66
C ASN A 66 -0.63 2.63 -11.15
N VAL A 67 -0.30 1.58 -10.40
CA VAL A 67 -0.12 1.69 -8.95
C VAL A 67 1.23 2.33 -8.69
N GLN A 68 1.22 3.46 -7.99
CA GLN A 68 2.42 4.16 -7.57
C GLN A 68 2.47 4.23 -6.04
N PRO A 69 3.65 4.10 -5.41
CA PRO A 69 3.82 4.43 -4.01
C PRO A 69 3.75 5.95 -3.82
N THR A 70 3.22 6.40 -2.69
CA THR A 70 3.36 7.78 -2.24
C THR A 70 4.76 7.95 -1.64
N GLU A 71 5.50 9.00 -1.99
CA GLU A 71 6.93 9.18 -1.66
C GLU A 71 7.27 9.35 -0.15
N GLU A 72 6.33 9.05 0.76
CA GLU A 72 6.58 9.03 2.20
C GLU A 72 6.79 7.60 2.70
N PHE A 73 7.98 7.08 2.39
CA PHE A 73 8.51 5.89 3.02
C PHE A 73 9.38 6.29 4.23
N ASP A 74 8.75 6.58 5.36
CA ASP A 74 9.41 6.71 6.69
C ASP A 74 9.85 5.34 7.24
N GLY A 75 10.13 4.38 6.37
CA GLY A 75 10.74 3.13 6.77
C GLY A 75 12.17 3.46 7.17
N ASP A 76 12.40 3.59 8.47
CA ASP A 76 13.71 3.66 9.11
C ASP A 76 14.65 2.70 8.38
N TYR A 77 15.49 3.27 7.50
CA TYR A 77 16.54 2.49 6.89
C TYR A 77 17.40 2.08 8.08
N PRO A 78 17.61 0.77 8.36
CA PRO A 78 18.67 0.42 9.28
C PRO A 78 19.91 1.14 8.75
N GLU A 79 20.44 2.03 9.58
CA GLU A 79 21.61 2.87 9.32
C GLU A 79 22.56 2.07 8.42
N THR A 80 22.90 2.62 7.25
CA THR A 80 23.84 1.94 6.36
C THR A 80 25.05 1.57 7.19
N ILE A 81 25.28 0.28 7.42
CA ILE A 81 26.47 -0.19 8.12
C ILE A 81 27.64 0.28 7.27
N ASP A 82 28.36 1.28 7.75
CA ASP A 82 29.55 1.79 7.10
C ASP A 82 30.65 0.73 7.21
N LEU A 83 30.75 -0.10 6.16
CA LEU A 83 31.76 -1.15 6.02
C LEU A 83 33.18 -0.58 5.81
N THR A 84 33.39 0.74 5.86
CA THR A 84 34.73 1.35 5.74
C THR A 84 35.45 1.51 7.08
N THR A 85 34.78 1.28 8.21
CA THR A 85 35.45 1.24 9.52
C THR A 85 36.08 -0.13 9.76
N ASN A 86 37.18 -0.40 9.05
CA ASN A 86 38.11 -1.46 9.42
C ASN A 86 38.94 -0.97 10.62
N GLY A 87 38.69 -1.55 11.79
CA GLY A 87 39.64 -1.58 12.91
C GLY A 87 40.57 -2.78 12.77
#